data_AF-A0A1H0KRR9-F1
#
_entry.id   AF-A0A1H0KRR9-F1
#
_cell.length_a   1.000
_cell.length_b   1.000
_cell.length_c   1.000
_cell.angle_alpha   90.00
_cell.angle_beta   90.00
_cell.angle_gamma   90.00
#
_symmetry.space_group_name_H-M   'P 1'
#
loop_
_entity.id
_entity.type
_entity.pdbx_description
1 polymer ?
#
loop_
_entity_poly.entity_id
_entity_poly.type
_entity_poly.pdbx_seq_one_letter_code
_entity_poly.pdbx_strand_id
1 'polypeptide(L)'
;MIVVAGIAFAVLVLAIIVVMLLRRQLREKYATLWLLIGLALLIISVFPGLLLQLTHLLGVEVPANLIFALSLVLLVGVALHLSWELSRAEEEIRRLAEETAINRADIDVLARRLDATERAHKPRDANPSGTAES
;
A
#
# COMPACT_ATOMS: atom_id res chain seq x y z
N MET A 1 -17.20 38.25 7.98
CA MET A 1 -16.51 37.76 6.76
C MET A 1 -15.58 36.58 7.04
N ILE A 2 -14.71 36.63 8.05
CA ILE A 2 -13.81 35.52 8.43
C ILE A 2 -14.59 34.23 8.80
N VAL A 3 -15.71 34.37 9.52
CA VAL A 3 -16.55 33.22 9.94
C VAL A 3 -17.15 32.48 8.74
N VAL A 4 -17.62 33.21 7.73
CA VAL A 4 -18.21 32.62 6.50
C VAL A 4 -17.13 31.93 5.67
N ALA A 5 -15.93 32.51 5.58
CA ALA A 5 -14.79 31.86 4.92
C ALA A 5 -14.35 30.58 5.65
N GLY A 6 -14.36 30.58 6.99
CA GLY A 6 -14.08 29.40 7.80
C GLY A 6 -15.10 28.28 7.58
N ILE A 7 -16.39 28.61 7.53
CA ILE A 7 -17.47 27.65 7.26
C ILE A 7 -17.36 27.10 5.83
N ALA A 8 -17.11 27.96 4.84
CA ALA A 8 -16.93 27.53 3.45
C ALA A 8 -15.72 26.61 3.27
N PHE A 9 -14.61 26.89 3.96
CA PHE A 9 -13.42 26.04 3.94
C PHE A 9 -13.68 24.69 4.63
N ALA A 10 -14.36 24.69 5.78
CA ALA A 10 -14.75 23.47 6.48
C ALA A 10 -15.68 22.58 5.63
N VAL A 11 -16.68 23.18 4.96
CA VAL A 11 -17.59 22.47 4.05
C VAL A 11 -16.84 21.94 2.82
N LEU A 12 -15.88 22.70 2.27
CA LEU A 12 -15.06 22.25 1.14
C LEU A 12 -14.19 21.05 1.53
N VAL A 13 -13.51 21.11 2.67
CA VAL A 13 -12.70 20.00 3.19
C VAL A 13 -13.56 18.77 3.47
N LEU A 14 -14.74 18.96 4.08
CA LEU A 14 -15.69 17.88 4.33
C LEU A 14 -16.19 17.26 3.03
N ALA A 15 -16.51 18.08 2.03
CA ALA A 15 -16.93 17.61 0.71
C ALA A 15 -15.80 16.82 0.00
N ILE A 16 -14.55 17.25 0.12
CA ILE A 16 -13.39 16.52 -0.44
C ILE A 16 -13.26 15.14 0.24
N ILE A 17 -13.35 15.08 1.57
CA ILE A 17 -13.28 13.83 2.33
C ILE A 17 -14.43 12.89 1.95
N VAL A 18 -15.66 13.40 1.89
CA VAL A 18 -16.86 12.63 1.52
C VAL A 18 -16.78 12.14 0.08
N VAL A 19 -16.31 12.96 -0.87
CA VAL A 19 -16.13 12.56 -2.28
C VAL A 19 -15.03 11.50 -2.41
N MET A 20 -13.94 11.61 -1.66
CA MET A 20 -12.89 10.58 -1.62
C MET A 20 -13.42 9.26 -1.03
N LEU A 21 -14.28 9.33 -0.01
CA LEU A 21 -14.94 8.17 0.59
C LEU A 21 -15.96 7.51 -0.36
N LEU A 22 -16.75 8.30 -1.09
CA LEU A 22 -17.77 7.82 -2.03
C LEU A 22 -17.17 7.25 -3.32
N ARG A 23 -15.98 7.70 -3.73
CA ARG A 23 -15.34 7.22 -4.97
C ARG A 23 -14.81 5.79 -4.91
N ARG A 24 -14.94 5.06 -3.79
CA ARG A 24 -14.66 3.60 -3.65
C ARG A 24 -13.34 3.12 -4.28
N GLN A 25 -12.33 3.99 -4.41
CA GLN A 25 -11.07 3.66 -5.11
C GLN A 25 -9.97 3.09 -4.21
N LEU A 26 -10.23 2.93 -2.90
CA LEU A 26 -9.24 2.44 -1.95
C LEU A 26 -9.75 1.20 -1.21
N ARG A 27 -8.88 0.19 -1.09
CA ARG A 27 -9.12 -1.08 -0.38
C ARG A 27 -9.74 -0.80 0.99
N GLU A 28 -10.72 -1.61 1.43
CA GLU A 28 -11.56 -1.40 2.63
C GLU A 28 -10.83 -0.88 3.89
N LYS A 29 -9.54 -1.19 4.06
CA LYS A 29 -8.71 -0.72 5.19
C LYS A 29 -8.41 0.78 5.20
N TYR A 30 -8.21 1.41 4.05
CA TYR A 30 -7.82 2.82 3.95
C TYR A 30 -8.98 3.78 4.23
N ALA A 31 -10.17 3.38 3.81
CA ALA A 31 -11.38 4.15 4.00
C ALA A 31 -11.65 4.36 5.50
N THR A 32 -11.37 3.37 6.35
CA THR A 32 -11.59 3.43 7.80
C THR A 32 -10.71 4.49 8.48
N LEU A 33 -9.43 4.60 8.11
CA LEU A 33 -8.51 5.58 8.70
C LEU A 33 -8.90 7.01 8.26
N TRP A 34 -9.17 7.20 6.97
CA TRP A 34 -9.64 8.49 6.46
C TRP A 34 -11.02 8.88 6.99
N LEU A 35 -11.92 7.92 7.21
CA LEU A 35 -13.23 8.14 7.82
C LEU A 35 -13.08 8.59 9.28
N LEU A 36 -12.18 7.95 10.04
CA LEU A 36 -11.90 8.33 11.43
C LEU A 36 -11.33 9.75 11.51
N ILE A 37 -10.38 10.08 10.62
CA ILE A 37 -9.80 11.43 10.51
C ILE A 37 -10.88 12.46 10.14
N GLY A 38 -11.69 12.16 9.13
CA GLY A 38 -12.79 13.02 8.70
C GLY A 38 -13.84 13.24 9.78
N LEU A 39 -14.17 12.20 10.55
CA LEU A 39 -15.08 12.28 11.68
C LEU A 39 -14.50 13.13 12.82
N ALA A 40 -13.21 12.97 13.13
CA ALA A 40 -12.53 13.79 14.14
C ALA A 40 -12.52 15.27 13.74
N LEU A 41 -12.22 15.58 12.47
CA LEU A 41 -12.31 16.93 11.92
C LEU A 41 -13.74 17.48 11.97
N LEU A 42 -14.74 16.67 11.63
CA LEU A 42 -16.14 17.07 11.69
C LEU A 42 -16.56 17.42 13.12
N ILE A 43 -16.20 16.60 14.11
CA ILE A 43 -16.51 16.86 15.54
C ILE A 43 -15.87 18.17 15.99
N ILE A 44 -14.60 18.40 15.65
CA ILE A 44 -13.89 19.65 16.00
C ILE A 44 -14.54 20.86 15.30
N SER A 45 -14.97 20.71 14.04
CA SER A 45 -15.62 21.78 13.28
C SER A 45 -17.00 22.14 13.80
N VAL A 46 -17.76 21.17 14.32
CA VAL A 46 -19.11 21.41 14.88
C VAL A 46 -19.02 21.96 16.30
N PHE A 47 -18.01 21.56 17.08
CA PHE A 47 -17.83 21.98 18.47
C PHE A 47 -16.48 22.66 18.72
N PRO A 48 -16.28 23.91 18.25
CA PRO A 48 -15.04 24.65 18.49
C PRO A 48 -14.79 24.92 19.99
N GLY A 49 -15.83 24.85 20.83
CA GLY A 49 -15.74 24.95 22.28
C GLY A 49 -14.92 23.83 22.94
N LEU A 50 -14.87 22.64 22.34
CA LEU A 50 -14.02 21.54 22.83
C LEU A 50 -12.53 21.90 22.72
N LEU A 51 -12.15 22.59 21.65
CA LEU A 51 -10.78 23.03 21.44
C LEU A 51 -10.36 24.07 22.50
N LEU A 52 -11.28 24.99 22.83
CA LEU A 52 -11.09 26.00 23.89
C LEU A 52 -10.98 25.36 25.29
N GLN A 53 -11.78 24.32 25.57
CA GLN A 53 -11.68 23.56 26.82
C GLN A 53 -10.37 22.78 26.91
N LEU A 54 -9.93 22.17 25.80
CA LEU A 54 -8.64 21.48 25.74
C LEU A 54 -7.46 22.44 25.92
N THR A 55 -7.49 23.62 25.30
CA THR A 55 -6.43 24.63 25.50
C THR A 55 -6.30 25.04 26.96
N HIS A 56 -7.42 25.18 27.66
CA HIS A 56 -7.42 25.51 29.09
C HIS A 56 -6.96 24.34 29.97
N LEU A 57 -7.27 23.10 29.59
CA LEU A 57 -6.84 21.90 30.32
C LEU A 57 -5.36 21.57 30.11
N LEU A 58 -4.85 21.76 28.89
CA LEU A 58 -3.47 21.48 28.48
C LEU A 58 -2.52 22.67 28.73
N GLY A 59 -3.05 23.83 29.16
CA GLY A 59 -2.25 25.05 29.42
C GLY A 59 -1.70 25.72 28.15
N VAL A 60 -2.35 25.51 27.00
CA VAL A 60 -1.93 26.08 25.71
C VAL A 60 -2.68 27.39 25.47
N GLU A 61 -1.94 28.51 25.37
CA GLU A 61 -2.54 29.86 25.25
C GLU A 61 -3.27 30.08 23.92
N VAL A 62 -2.80 29.46 22.83
CA VAL A 62 -3.31 29.69 21.47
C VAL A 62 -3.92 28.40 20.89
N PRO A 63 -5.23 28.37 20.57
CA PRO A 63 -5.89 27.19 19.98
C PRO A 63 -5.25 26.69 18.68
N ALA A 64 -4.64 27.59 17.90
CA ALA A 64 -3.92 27.22 16.68
C ALA A 64 -2.73 26.29 16.95
N ASN A 65 -1.99 26.47 18.05
CA ASN A 65 -0.86 25.61 18.41
C ASN A 65 -1.32 24.17 18.70
N LEU A 66 -2.51 24.02 19.29
CA LEU A 66 -3.08 22.72 19.57
C LEU A 66 -3.48 21.98 18.29
N ILE A 67 -4.10 22.67 17.33
CA ILE A 67 -4.39 22.11 16.00
C ILE A 67 -3.11 21.72 15.29
N PHE A 68 -2.07 22.56 15.38
CA PHE A 68 -0.78 22.28 14.75
C PHE A 68 -0.12 21.03 15.34
N ALA A 69 -0.07 20.92 16.67
CA ALA A 69 0.43 19.73 17.35
C ALA A 69 -0.38 18.47 17.01
N LEU A 70 -1.71 18.57 17.00
CA LEU A 70 -2.59 17.46 16.63
C LEU A 70 -2.38 17.03 15.17
N SER A 71 -2.21 17.99 14.27
CA SER A 71 -1.91 17.74 12.85
C SER A 71 -0.55 17.08 12.68
N LEU A 72 0.45 17.46 13.46
CA LEU A 72 1.77 16.83 13.46
C LEU A 72 1.69 15.37 13.92
N VAL A 73 1.00 15.10 15.02
CA VAL A 73 0.78 13.73 15.52
C VAL A 73 0.04 12.89 14.49
N LEU A 74 -1.01 13.46 13.88
CA LEU A 74 -1.78 12.81 12.83
C LEU A 74 -0.93 12.52 11.59
N LEU A 75 -0.10 13.47 11.16
CA LEU A 75 0.83 13.31 10.05
C LEU A 75 1.83 12.18 10.31
N VAL A 76 2.43 12.16 11.50
CA VAL A 76 3.33 11.07 11.92
C VAL A 76 2.59 9.73 11.94
N GLY A 77 1.37 9.69 12.46
CA GLY A 77 0.54 8.48 12.46
C GLY A 77 0.25 7.95 11.06
N VAL A 78 -0.11 8.84 10.13
CA VAL A 78 -0.33 8.49 8.71
C VAL A 78 0.97 8.01 8.06
N ALA A 79 2.09 8.68 8.33
CA ALA A 79 3.39 8.28 7.80
C ALA A 79 3.82 6.89 8.30
N LEU A 80 3.63 6.60 9.60
CA LEU A 80 3.90 5.28 10.17
C LEU A 80 2.99 4.21 9.60
N HIS A 81 1.70 4.51 9.43
CA HIS A 81 0.76 3.59 8.80
C HIS A 81 1.18 3.26 7.37
N LEU A 82 1.53 4.28 6.58
CA LEU A 82 2.01 4.10 5.20
C LEU A 82 3.32 3.31 5.17
N SER A 83 4.24 3.58 6.10
CA SER A 83 5.51 2.86 6.23
C SER A 83 5.28 1.37 6.51
N TRP A 84 4.37 1.03 7.42
CA TRP A 84 4.06 -0.36 7.74
C TRP A 84 3.47 -1.10 6.53
N GLU A 85 2.56 -0.46 5.81
CA GLU A 85 2.01 -1.07 4.60
C GLU A 85 3.03 -1.21 3.48
N LEU A 86 3.92 -0.23 3.33
CA LEU A 86 5.01 -0.29 2.37
C LEU A 86 5.94 -1.47 2.70
N SER A 87 6.34 -1.64 3.95
CA SER A 87 7.14 -2.79 4.38
C SER A 87 6.45 -4.12 4.10
N ARG A 88 5.14 -4.21 4.34
CA ARG A 88 4.38 -5.43 4.05
C ARG A 88 4.31 -5.71 2.54
N ALA A 89 4.14 -4.68 1.73
CA ALA A 89 4.12 -4.81 0.27
C ALA A 89 5.49 -5.25 -0.26
N GLU A 90 6.57 -4.71 0.31
CA GLU A 90 7.94 -5.09 -0.03
C GLU A 90 8.24 -6.56 0.30
N GLU A 91 7.81 -7.05 1.47
CA GLU A 91 7.92 -8.47 1.83
C GLU A 91 7.17 -9.38 0.86
N GLU A 92 5.96 -8.99 0.44
CA GLU A 92 5.17 -9.77 -0.52
C GLU A 92 5.85 -9.82 -1.89
N ILE A 93 6.35 -8.69 -2.39
CA ILE A 93 7.09 -8.62 -3.65
C ILE A 93 8.34 -9.52 -3.57
N ARG A 94 9.06 -9.49 -2.45
CA ARG A 94 10.23 -10.33 -2.23
C ARG A 94 9.87 -11.82 -2.27
N ARG A 95 8.80 -12.23 -1.58
CA ARG A 95 8.32 -13.62 -1.60
C ARG A 95 7.93 -14.06 -3.01
N LEU A 96 7.19 -13.24 -3.75
CA LEU A 96 6.80 -13.54 -5.13
C LEU A 96 8.02 -13.66 -6.06
N ALA A 97 9.05 -12.84 -5.85
CA ALA A 97 10.30 -12.94 -6.60
C ALA A 97 11.05 -14.25 -6.29
N GLU A 98 11.11 -14.63 -5.01
CA GLU A 98 11.71 -15.90 -4.57
C GLU A 98 10.94 -17.12 -5.14
N GLU A 99 9.62 -17.11 -5.08
CA GLU A 99 8.77 -18.15 -5.69
C GLU A 99 8.97 -18.24 -7.20
N THR A 100 9.06 -17.09 -7.89
CA THR A 100 9.31 -17.06 -9.35
C THR A 100 10.69 -17.63 -9.69
N ALA A 101 11.71 -17.35 -8.89
CA ALA A 101 13.06 -17.86 -9.09
C ALA A 101 13.12 -19.39 -8.91
N ILE A 102 12.49 -19.91 -7.86
CA ILE A 102 12.41 -21.37 -7.60
C ILE A 102 11.67 -22.07 -8.74
N ASN A 103 10.49 -21.55 -9.11
CA ASN A 103 9.67 -22.14 -10.15
C ASN A 103 10.42 -22.19 -11.51
N ARG A 104 11.20 -21.15 -11.81
CA ARG A 104 12.05 -21.13 -13.01
C ARG A 104 13.19 -22.16 -12.94
N ALA A 105 13.81 -22.34 -11.78
CA ALA A 105 14.84 -23.36 -11.58
C ALA A 105 14.28 -24.78 -11.76
N ASP A 106 13.08 -25.05 -11.26
CA ASP A 106 12.41 -26.34 -11.41
C ASP A 106 12.10 -26.65 -12.89
N ILE A 107 11.63 -25.65 -13.64
CA ILE A 107 11.42 -25.76 -15.10
C ILE A 107 12.74 -26.10 -15.81
N ASP A 108 13.84 -25.43 -15.48
CA ASP A 108 15.14 -25.70 -16.10
C ASP A 108 15.63 -27.12 -15.79
N VAL A 109 15.41 -27.62 -14.57
CA VAL A 109 15.73 -29.00 -14.19
C VAL A 109 14.89 -30.01 -14.97
N LEU A 110 13.58 -29.76 -15.09
CA LEU A 110 12.67 -30.59 -15.87
C LEU A 110 13.07 -30.64 -17.35
N ALA A 111 13.38 -29.49 -17.95
CA ALA A 111 13.86 -29.39 -19.33
C ALA A 111 15.13 -30.23 -19.56
N ARG A 112 16.12 -30.12 -18.65
CA ARG A 112 17.35 -30.92 -18.73
C ARG A 112 17.11 -32.43 -18.62
N ARG A 113 16.15 -32.87 -17.79
CA ARG A 113 15.78 -34.29 -17.67
C ARG A 113 15.10 -34.80 -18.93
N LEU A 114 14.26 -33.97 -19.56
CA LEU A 114 13.61 -34.29 -20.82
C LEU A 114 14.67 -34.50 -21.91
N ASP A 115 15.61 -33.55 -22.06
CA ASP A 115 16.73 -33.66 -23.01
C ASP A 115 17.57 -34.94 -22.80
N ALA A 116 17.84 -35.30 -21.54
CA ALA A 116 18.60 -36.50 -21.23
C ALA A 116 17.85 -37.78 -21.62
N THR A 117 16.53 -37.80 -21.42
CA THR A 117 15.67 -38.93 -21.79
C THR A 117 15.53 -39.04 -23.30
N GLU A 118 15.38 -37.92 -24.02
CA GLU A 118 15.33 -37.88 -25.48
C GLU A 118 16.64 -38.37 -26.11
N ARG A 119 17.79 -37.96 -25.56
CA ARG A 119 19.10 -38.49 -26.00
C ARG A 119 19.26 -39.98 -25.75
N ALA A 120 18.75 -40.49 -24.62
CA ALA A 120 18.79 -41.91 -24.31
C ALA A 120 17.84 -42.74 -25.22
N HIS A 121 16.75 -42.13 -25.68
CA HIS A 121 15.78 -42.77 -26.56
C HIS A 121 16.12 -42.66 -28.05
N LYS A 122 17.01 -41.74 -28.46
CA LYS A 122 17.47 -41.63 -29.85
C LYS A 122 18.07 -42.98 -30.29
N PRO A 123 17.41 -43.73 -31.20
CA PRO A 123 17.92 -45.01 -31.66
C PRO A 123 19.30 -44.81 -32.28
N ARG A 124 20.18 -45.80 -32.13
CA ARG A 124 21.53 -45.84 -32.70
C ARG A 124 21.49 -46.05 -34.22
N ASP A 125 20.62 -45.32 -34.91
CA ASP A 125 20.42 -45.36 -36.36
C ASP A 125 21.30 -44.29 -37.01
N ALA A 126 22.60 -44.41 -36.76
CA ALA A 126 23.64 -43.82 -37.58
C ALA A 126 24.83 -44.76 -37.51
N ASN A 127 24.62 -45.97 -38.02
CA ASN A 127 25.71 -46.83 -38.42
C ASN A 127 26.00 -46.54 -39.90
N PRO A 128 26.99 -45.70 -40.24
CA PRO A 128 27.57 -45.71 -41.57
C PRO A 128 28.54 -46.91 -41.66
N SER A 129 28.02 -48.14 -41.55
CA SER A 129 28.75 -49.31 -42.05
C SER A 129 28.31 -49.53 -43.48
N GLY A 130 29.16 -49.17 -44.44
CA GLY A 130 28.88 -49.50 -45.84
C GLY A 130 29.63 -48.72 -46.91
N THR A 131 30.91 -48.37 -46.70
CA THR A 131 31.84 -48.16 -47.83
C THR A 131 33.21 -48.72 -47.45
N ALA A 132 33.22 -50.01 -47.17
CA ALA A 132 34.40 -50.86 -47.24
C ALA A 132 34.04 -52.00 -48.19
N GLU A 133 33.78 -51.68 -49.45
CA GLU A 133 33.76 -52.67 -50.52
C GLU A 133 34.64 -52.15 -51.66
N SER A 134 35.76 -52.86 -51.80
CA SER A 134 36.45 -53.27 -53.03
C SER A 134 37.04 -52.23 -53.97
#